data_AF-A0A724WRJ3-F1
#
_entry.id   AF-A0A724WRJ3-F1
#
_cell.length_a   1.000
_cell.length_b   1.000
_cell.length_c   1.000
_cell.angle_alpha   90.00
_cell.angle_beta   90.00
_cell.angle_gamma   90.00
#
_symmetry.space_group_name_H-M   'P 1'
#
loop_
_entity.id
_entity.type
_entity.pdbx_description
1 polymer ?
#
loop_
_entity_poly.entity_id
_entity_poly.type
_entity_poly.pdbx_seq_one_letter_code
_entity_poly.pdbx_strand_id
1 'polypeptide(L)'
;MTRLLEEIKQYQSKFRQKAPAEKQRLMAEATAELTASGIAKGLGVGDTIPHFTLPDVSGKPVAIETLLEQGPVILTFYRGGWCPYCNLELRAYEREIERIRALGATVVAISPETPDFAEQTADKNGLSFPVLSDVDLHVSRQFDLVFDLPDYLIEIYKASGLDVAKHNGNEDWQLPKPATFIIDVDGVIRFAEVSSDYTKRVDPEHILQNLE
;
A
#
# COMPACT_ATOMS: atom_id res chain seq x y z
N MET A 1 7.36 -8.32 19.77
CA MET A 1 6.55 -8.47 18.54
C MET A 1 5.48 -7.41 18.63
N THR A 2 5.39 -6.53 17.65
CA THR A 2 4.45 -5.40 17.62
C THR A 2 3.02 -5.88 17.36
N ARG A 3 2.03 -5.01 17.63
CA ARG A 3 0.62 -5.32 17.43
C ARG A 3 0.28 -5.69 15.99
N LEU A 4 0.83 -4.98 15.00
CA LEU A 4 0.58 -5.26 13.59
C LEU A 4 1.08 -6.66 13.21
N LEU A 5 2.30 -7.02 13.61
CA LEU A 5 2.87 -8.34 13.32
C LEU A 5 2.06 -9.47 13.97
N GLU A 6 1.51 -9.23 15.15
CA GLU A 6 0.59 -10.19 15.78
C GLU A 6 -0.72 -10.33 14.99
N GLU A 7 -1.36 -9.21 14.62
CA GLU A 7 -2.60 -9.20 13.84
C GLU A 7 -2.40 -9.91 12.47
N ILE A 8 -1.27 -9.68 11.80
CA ILE A 8 -0.89 -10.37 10.55
C ILE A 8 -0.74 -11.87 10.80
N LYS A 9 0.01 -12.28 11.83
CA LYS A 9 0.22 -13.69 12.15
C LYS A 9 -1.10 -14.40 12.47
N GLN A 10 -1.99 -13.75 13.21
CA GLN A 10 -3.32 -14.26 13.52
C GLN A 10 -4.17 -14.40 12.26
N TYR A 11 -4.15 -13.40 11.36
CA TYR A 11 -4.88 -13.46 10.09
C TYR A 11 -4.36 -14.59 9.20
N GLN A 12 -3.04 -14.71 9.04
CA GLN A 12 -2.40 -15.79 8.28
C GLN A 12 -2.77 -17.17 8.83
N SER A 13 -2.81 -17.33 10.16
CA SER A 13 -3.23 -18.59 10.78
C SER A 13 -4.68 -18.94 10.42
N LYS A 14 -5.60 -17.98 10.54
CA LYS A 14 -7.01 -18.16 10.15
C LYS A 14 -7.16 -18.46 8.66
N PHE A 15 -6.38 -17.78 7.82
CA PHE A 15 -6.36 -18.02 6.38
C PHE A 15 -5.93 -19.46 6.06
N ARG A 16 -4.83 -19.94 6.65
CA ARG A 16 -4.35 -21.32 6.45
C ARG A 16 -5.35 -22.39 6.90
N GLN A 17 -6.15 -22.10 7.92
CA GLN A 17 -7.18 -23.03 8.41
C GLN A 17 -8.42 -23.07 7.52
N LYS A 18 -8.80 -21.95 6.88
CA LYS A 18 -10.08 -21.81 6.16
C LYS A 18 -9.95 -21.88 4.64
N ALA A 19 -8.84 -21.42 4.07
CA ALA A 19 -8.67 -21.35 2.63
C ALA A 19 -8.38 -22.76 2.07
N PRO A 20 -8.94 -23.13 0.90
CA PRO A 20 -8.57 -24.37 0.23
C PRO A 20 -7.06 -24.45 0.00
N ALA A 21 -6.48 -25.65 0.16
CA ALA A 21 -5.03 -25.86 0.03
C ALA A 21 -4.49 -25.40 -1.34
N GLU A 22 -5.25 -25.61 -2.40
CA GLU A 22 -4.92 -25.12 -3.75
C GLU A 22 -4.83 -23.60 -3.81
N LYS A 23 -5.80 -22.87 -3.23
CA LYS A 23 -5.74 -21.41 -3.15
C LYS A 23 -4.51 -20.93 -2.39
N GLN A 24 -4.13 -21.62 -1.30
CA GLN A 24 -2.91 -21.29 -0.55
C GLN A 24 -1.65 -21.51 -1.40
N ARG A 25 -1.56 -22.64 -2.11
CA ARG A 25 -0.45 -22.97 -3.00
C ARG A 25 -0.28 -21.94 -4.10
N LEU A 26 -1.35 -21.67 -4.86
CA LEU A 26 -1.33 -20.73 -5.99
C LEU A 26 -1.00 -19.30 -5.53
N MET A 27 -1.45 -18.89 -4.34
CA MET A 27 -1.09 -17.58 -3.80
C MET A 27 0.39 -17.47 -3.41
N ALA A 28 0.97 -18.54 -2.85
CA ALA A 28 2.40 -18.61 -2.57
C ALA A 28 3.23 -18.67 -3.87
N GLU A 29 2.76 -19.40 -4.87
CA GLU A 29 3.37 -19.50 -6.20
C GLU A 29 3.43 -18.15 -6.89
N ALA A 30 2.33 -17.39 -6.95
CA ALA A 30 2.31 -16.04 -7.51
C ALA A 30 3.31 -15.10 -6.82
N THR A 31 3.48 -15.24 -5.52
CA THR A 31 4.45 -14.44 -4.75
C THR A 31 5.89 -14.82 -5.10
N ALA A 32 6.17 -16.11 -5.24
CA ALA A 32 7.47 -16.62 -5.63
C ALA A 32 7.83 -16.23 -7.08
N GLU A 33 6.88 -16.32 -8.00
CA GLU A 33 7.04 -15.91 -9.40
C GLU A 33 7.33 -14.40 -9.52
N LEU A 34 6.56 -13.56 -8.83
CA LEU A 34 6.79 -12.11 -8.81
C LEU A 34 8.13 -11.75 -8.17
N THR A 35 8.58 -12.52 -7.17
CA THR A 35 9.91 -12.34 -6.58
C THR A 35 11.00 -12.72 -7.57
N ALA A 36 10.84 -13.85 -8.26
CA ALA A 36 11.82 -14.38 -9.21
C ALA A 36 11.93 -13.54 -10.50
N SER A 37 10.84 -12.88 -10.93
CA SER A 37 10.86 -12.04 -12.13
C SER A 37 11.70 -10.76 -11.97
N GLY A 38 11.86 -10.26 -10.74
CA GLY A 38 12.66 -9.08 -10.44
C GLY A 38 12.11 -7.77 -11.04
N ILE A 39 10.88 -7.77 -11.54
CA ILE A 39 10.17 -6.57 -12.03
C ILE A 39 9.61 -5.76 -10.85
N ALA A 40 9.20 -4.51 -11.10
CA ALA A 40 8.64 -3.62 -10.10
C ALA A 40 9.53 -3.56 -8.85
N LYS A 41 10.76 -3.08 -9.03
CA LYS A 41 11.78 -3.09 -7.96
C LYS A 41 11.48 -2.04 -6.90
N GLY A 42 10.72 -1.02 -7.24
CA GLY A 42 10.54 0.17 -6.42
C GLY A 42 11.73 1.11 -6.52
N LEU A 43 11.50 2.39 -6.22
CA LEU A 43 12.58 3.33 -5.92
C LEU A 43 13.33 2.93 -4.64
N GLY A 44 14.58 3.36 -4.51
CA GLY A 44 15.45 3.06 -3.38
C GLY A 44 15.80 4.28 -2.53
N VAL A 45 16.49 4.04 -1.42
CA VAL A 45 17.07 5.10 -0.59
C VAL A 45 18.07 5.92 -1.41
N GLY A 46 17.94 7.24 -1.34
CA GLY A 46 18.76 8.20 -2.08
C GLY A 46 18.16 8.65 -3.42
N ASP A 47 17.13 7.96 -3.93
CA ASP A 47 16.41 8.41 -5.13
C ASP A 47 15.54 9.63 -4.81
N THR A 48 15.40 10.53 -5.78
CA THR A 48 14.44 11.63 -5.73
C THR A 48 13.09 11.13 -6.27
N ILE A 49 12.01 11.42 -5.55
CA ILE A 49 10.67 11.02 -5.99
C ILE A 49 10.17 11.86 -7.17
N PRO A 50 9.29 11.30 -8.02
CA PRO A 50 8.59 12.08 -9.04
C PRO A 50 7.62 13.08 -8.40
N HIS A 51 7.41 14.20 -9.09
CA HIS A 51 6.32 15.13 -8.81
C HIS A 51 4.97 14.51 -9.21
N PHE A 52 3.97 14.61 -8.34
CA PHE A 52 2.62 14.13 -8.64
C PHE A 52 1.54 14.89 -7.87
N THR A 53 0.33 14.84 -8.42
CA THR A 53 -0.89 15.32 -7.76
C THR A 53 -1.97 14.26 -7.95
N LEU A 54 -2.59 13.84 -6.86
CA LEU A 54 -3.68 12.87 -6.87
C LEU A 54 -4.89 13.42 -6.11
N PRO A 55 -6.12 13.03 -6.47
CA PRO A 55 -7.29 13.37 -5.69
C PRO A 55 -7.33 12.58 -4.38
N ASP A 56 -7.72 13.25 -3.29
CA ASP A 56 -8.15 12.59 -2.07
C ASP A 56 -9.57 12.00 -2.20
N VAL A 57 -10.07 11.39 -1.13
CA VAL A 57 -11.42 10.78 -1.09
C VAL A 57 -12.56 11.76 -1.38
N SER A 58 -12.35 13.07 -1.20
CA SER A 58 -13.32 14.11 -1.53
C SER A 58 -13.18 14.66 -2.95
N GLY A 59 -12.23 14.13 -3.73
CA GLY A 59 -11.86 14.61 -5.06
C GLY A 59 -10.96 15.84 -5.04
N LYS A 60 -10.50 16.29 -3.87
CA LYS A 60 -9.62 17.46 -3.77
C LYS A 60 -8.21 17.07 -4.19
N PRO A 61 -7.53 17.86 -5.05
CA PRO A 61 -6.16 17.58 -5.45
C PRO A 61 -5.20 17.77 -4.28
N VAL A 62 -4.33 16.79 -4.09
CA VAL A 62 -3.22 16.81 -3.13
C VAL A 62 -1.92 16.65 -3.90
N ALA A 63 -1.10 17.69 -3.89
CA ALA A 63 0.23 17.71 -4.50
C ALA A 63 1.28 17.29 -3.46
N ILE A 64 2.20 16.41 -3.85
CA ILE A 64 3.25 15.91 -2.94
C ILE A 64 4.15 17.03 -2.43
N GLU A 65 4.43 18.02 -3.26
CA GLU A 65 5.27 19.18 -2.96
C GLU A 65 4.69 19.99 -1.80
N THR A 66 3.37 20.20 -1.79
CA THR A 66 2.68 20.92 -0.71
C THR A 66 2.75 20.19 0.62
N LEU A 67 2.85 18.86 0.60
CA LEU A 67 3.05 18.06 1.81
C LEU A 67 4.50 18.15 2.29
N LEU A 68 5.47 18.09 1.36
CA LEU A 68 6.89 18.19 1.67
C LEU A 68 7.28 19.56 2.24
N GLU A 69 6.59 20.64 1.86
CA GLU A 69 6.73 21.97 2.48
C GLU A 69 6.39 21.98 3.98
N GLN A 70 5.57 21.02 4.45
CA GLN A 70 5.14 20.93 5.84
C GLN A 70 6.03 20.02 6.69
N GLY A 71 6.82 19.16 6.05
CA GLY A 71 7.70 18.21 6.71
C GLY A 71 7.88 16.91 5.93
N PRO A 72 8.59 15.92 6.51
CA PRO A 72 8.77 14.60 5.87
C PRO A 72 7.43 13.92 5.58
N VAL A 73 7.37 13.15 4.49
CA VAL A 73 6.18 12.41 4.08
C VAL A 73 6.44 10.91 4.10
N ILE A 74 5.54 10.17 4.73
CA ILE A 74 5.50 8.71 4.67
C ILE A 74 4.47 8.32 3.61
N LEU A 75 4.93 7.83 2.46
CA LEU A 75 4.03 7.25 1.45
C LEU A 75 3.88 5.76 1.69
N THR A 76 2.64 5.28 1.79
CA THR A 76 2.33 3.85 1.81
C THR A 76 1.45 3.47 0.62
N PHE A 77 1.99 2.62 -0.26
CA PHE A 77 1.30 2.10 -1.43
C PHE A 77 0.61 0.78 -1.08
N TYR A 78 -0.68 0.69 -1.37
CA TYR A 78 -1.49 -0.46 -1.04
C TYR A 78 -2.39 -0.89 -2.20
N ARG A 79 -2.91 -2.12 -2.13
CA ARG A 79 -3.61 -2.77 -3.25
C ARG A 79 -5.08 -2.35 -3.39
N GLY A 80 -5.66 -1.87 -2.30
CA GLY A 80 -7.07 -1.56 -2.10
C GLY A 80 -7.61 -2.06 -0.74
N GLY A 81 -8.69 -1.47 -0.23
CA GLY A 81 -9.29 -1.78 1.07
C GLY A 81 -10.05 -3.11 1.12
N TRP A 82 -10.17 -3.78 -0.01
CA TRP A 82 -10.53 -5.20 -0.08
C TRP A 82 -9.40 -6.11 0.40
N CYS A 83 -8.15 -5.64 0.45
CA CYS A 83 -7.00 -6.42 0.90
C CYS A 83 -6.89 -6.40 2.44
N PRO A 84 -6.99 -7.56 3.13
CA PRO A 84 -6.95 -7.62 4.59
C PRO A 84 -5.65 -7.09 5.20
N TYR A 85 -4.50 -7.41 4.59
CA TYR A 85 -3.19 -6.97 5.08
C TYR A 85 -2.99 -5.46 4.94
N CYS A 86 -3.54 -4.85 3.87
CA CYS A 86 -3.53 -3.39 3.71
C CYS A 86 -4.33 -2.72 4.84
N ASN A 87 -5.53 -3.22 5.15
CA ASN A 87 -6.35 -2.67 6.26
C ASN A 87 -5.67 -2.82 7.64
N LEU A 88 -4.91 -3.91 7.86
CA LEU A 88 -4.14 -4.08 9.09
C LEU A 88 -3.06 -3.01 9.22
N GLU A 89 -2.31 -2.77 8.15
CA GLU A 89 -1.24 -1.77 8.08
C GLU A 89 -1.80 -0.34 8.25
N LEU A 90 -2.85 0.03 7.50
CA LEU A 90 -3.47 1.36 7.59
C LEU A 90 -3.95 1.67 9.02
N ARG A 91 -4.60 0.70 9.69
CA ARG A 91 -4.99 0.85 11.09
C ARG A 91 -3.81 0.87 12.06
N ALA A 92 -2.67 0.29 11.69
CA ALA A 92 -1.46 0.40 12.50
C ALA A 92 -0.89 1.81 12.44
N TYR A 93 -0.80 2.40 11.24
CA TYR A 93 -0.41 3.80 11.07
C TYR A 93 -1.35 4.76 11.81
N GLU A 94 -2.67 4.56 11.70
CA GLU A 94 -3.64 5.41 12.40
C GLU A 94 -3.45 5.38 13.93
N ARG A 95 -3.11 4.22 14.51
CA ARG A 95 -2.84 4.12 15.95
C ARG A 95 -1.64 4.94 16.41
N GLU A 96 -0.67 5.14 15.54
CA GLU A 96 0.57 5.87 15.83
C GLU A 96 0.58 7.28 15.22
N ILE A 97 -0.54 7.73 14.64
CA ILE A 97 -0.59 8.95 13.81
C ILE A 97 -0.17 10.20 14.59
N GLU A 98 -0.52 10.30 15.87
CA GLU A 98 -0.16 11.43 16.73
C GLU A 98 1.35 11.45 17.04
N ARG A 99 1.99 10.28 17.21
CA ARG A 99 3.45 10.20 17.39
C ARG A 99 4.17 10.59 16.09
N ILE A 100 3.67 10.14 14.95
CA ILE A 100 4.22 10.49 13.63
C ILE A 100 4.10 12.00 13.39
N ARG A 101 2.93 12.59 13.68
CA ARG A 101 2.69 14.05 13.59
C ARG A 101 3.60 14.84 14.55
N ALA A 102 3.84 14.33 15.75
CA ALA A 102 4.74 14.98 16.71
C ALA A 102 6.20 15.04 16.23
N LEU A 103 6.60 14.13 15.33
CA LEU A 103 7.89 14.16 14.63
C LEU A 103 7.87 15.03 13.35
N GLY A 104 6.77 15.74 13.09
CA GLY A 104 6.62 16.63 11.94
C GLY A 104 6.33 15.92 10.62
N ALA A 105 6.05 14.60 10.65
CA ALA A 105 5.81 13.82 9.44
C ALA A 105 4.31 13.65 9.13
N THR A 106 4.00 13.49 7.84
CA THR A 106 2.63 13.21 7.36
C THR A 106 2.56 11.85 6.68
N VAL A 107 1.60 11.01 7.07
CA VAL A 107 1.30 9.75 6.37
C VAL A 107 0.38 10.03 5.19
N VAL A 108 0.60 9.37 4.05
CA VAL A 108 -0.30 9.37 2.90
C VAL A 108 -0.42 7.95 2.37
N ALA A 109 -1.65 7.46 2.22
CA ALA A 109 -1.91 6.17 1.60
C ALA A 109 -2.33 6.34 0.14
N ILE A 110 -1.74 5.56 -0.75
CA ILE A 110 -2.01 5.60 -2.20
C ILE A 110 -2.41 4.20 -2.68
N SER A 111 -3.52 4.12 -3.41
CA SER A 111 -3.90 2.90 -4.12
C SER A 111 -4.60 3.25 -5.43
N PRO A 112 -4.77 2.28 -6.34
CA PRO A 112 -5.59 2.50 -7.52
C PRO A 112 -7.10 2.55 -7.24
N GLU A 113 -7.55 2.44 -5.99
CA GLU A 113 -8.99 2.52 -5.70
C GLU A 113 -9.60 3.79 -6.30
N THR A 114 -10.80 3.68 -6.86
CA THR A 114 -11.56 4.87 -7.23
C THR A 114 -11.90 5.68 -5.98
N PRO A 115 -12.16 7.00 -6.08
CA PRO A 115 -12.46 7.83 -4.93
C PRO A 115 -13.55 7.28 -4.00
N ASP A 116 -14.64 6.73 -4.55
CA ASP A 116 -15.74 6.13 -3.79
C ASP A 116 -15.28 4.92 -2.94
N PHE A 117 -14.35 4.10 -3.44
CA PHE A 117 -13.82 2.96 -2.69
C PHE A 117 -12.70 3.38 -1.74
N ALA A 118 -11.89 4.38 -2.10
CA ALA A 118 -10.92 4.97 -1.21
C ALA A 118 -11.61 5.62 0.02
N GLU A 119 -12.75 6.29 -0.17
CA GLU A 119 -13.59 6.83 0.91
C GLU A 119 -14.09 5.71 1.83
N GLN A 120 -14.67 4.64 1.28
CA GLN A 120 -15.09 3.48 2.06
C GLN A 120 -13.93 2.85 2.84
N THR A 121 -12.73 2.80 2.24
CA THR A 121 -11.51 2.32 2.90
C THR A 121 -11.11 3.21 4.06
N ALA A 122 -11.14 4.54 3.88
CA ALA A 122 -10.83 5.51 4.92
C ALA A 122 -11.82 5.39 6.09
N ASP A 123 -13.12 5.41 5.81
CA ASP A 123 -14.20 5.32 6.82
C ASP A 123 -14.14 4.01 7.61
N LYS A 124 -14.04 2.88 6.91
CA LYS A 124 -13.98 1.55 7.52
C LYS A 124 -12.80 1.38 8.47
N ASN A 125 -11.69 2.07 8.19
CA ASN A 125 -10.48 1.98 8.99
C ASN A 125 -10.30 3.18 9.94
N GLY A 126 -11.19 4.19 9.90
CA GLY A 126 -11.15 5.39 10.73
C GLY A 126 -9.90 6.24 10.48
N LEU A 127 -9.48 6.37 9.22
CA LEU A 127 -8.22 7.02 8.87
C LEU A 127 -8.34 8.54 8.96
N SER A 128 -7.40 9.18 9.64
CA SER A 128 -7.32 10.64 9.78
C SER A 128 -6.24 11.28 8.90
N PHE A 129 -5.53 10.47 8.11
CA PHE A 129 -4.52 10.91 7.15
C PHE A 129 -5.02 10.80 5.70
N PRO A 130 -4.43 11.55 4.74
CA PRO A 130 -4.85 11.52 3.35
C PRO A 130 -4.80 10.11 2.73
N VAL A 131 -5.91 9.73 2.08
CA VAL A 131 -6.01 8.55 1.22
C VAL A 131 -6.25 9.04 -0.21
N LEU A 132 -5.32 8.73 -1.11
CA LEU A 132 -5.30 9.24 -2.47
C LEU A 132 -5.59 8.13 -3.49
N SER A 133 -6.32 8.49 -4.53
CA SER A 133 -6.73 7.59 -5.60
C SER A 133 -5.81 7.75 -6.82
N ASP A 134 -4.96 6.75 -7.07
CA ASP A 134 -4.05 6.62 -8.22
C ASP A 134 -4.67 5.74 -9.30
N VAL A 135 -5.82 6.17 -9.83
CA VAL A 135 -6.53 5.47 -10.92
C VAL A 135 -5.55 5.27 -12.10
N ASP A 136 -5.61 4.10 -12.74
CA ASP A 136 -4.70 3.65 -13.80
C ASP A 136 -3.22 3.51 -13.41
N LEU A 137 -2.92 3.61 -12.10
CA LEU A 137 -1.61 3.37 -11.50
C LEU A 137 -0.52 4.33 -12.00
N HIS A 138 -0.88 5.56 -12.37
CA HIS A 138 0.06 6.52 -12.95
C HIS A 138 1.25 6.80 -12.02
N VAL A 139 0.99 7.14 -10.77
CA VAL A 139 2.05 7.41 -9.77
C VAL A 139 2.75 6.11 -9.39
N SER A 140 2.01 5.03 -9.19
CA SER A 140 2.58 3.71 -8.86
C SER A 140 3.58 3.23 -9.92
N ARG A 141 3.37 3.55 -11.21
CA ARG A 141 4.35 3.26 -12.28
C ARG A 141 5.59 4.13 -12.20
N GLN A 142 5.46 5.40 -11.83
CA GLN A 142 6.61 6.29 -11.66
C GLN A 142 7.51 5.83 -10.49
N PHE A 143 6.93 5.14 -9.49
CA PHE A 143 7.67 4.50 -8.40
C PHE A 143 8.16 3.08 -8.74
N ASP A 144 7.97 2.58 -9.97
CA ASP A 144 8.29 1.20 -10.39
C ASP A 144 7.66 0.12 -9.48
N LEU A 145 6.36 0.24 -9.19
CA LEU A 145 5.65 -0.69 -8.28
C LEU A 145 4.68 -1.63 -8.98
N VAL A 146 4.35 -1.39 -10.25
CA VAL A 146 3.21 -2.06 -10.91
C VAL A 146 3.61 -3.40 -11.52
N PHE A 147 2.79 -4.42 -11.30
CA PHE A 147 2.91 -5.72 -11.95
C PHE A 147 1.54 -6.24 -12.40
N ASP A 148 1.55 -7.08 -13.42
CA ASP A 148 0.35 -7.78 -13.90
C ASP A 148 0.04 -8.99 -12.99
N LEU A 149 -1.24 -9.17 -12.64
CA LEU A 149 -1.67 -10.40 -11.98
C LEU A 149 -1.65 -11.56 -12.98
N PRO A 150 -1.11 -12.74 -12.62
CA PRO A 150 -1.21 -13.90 -13.48
C PRO A 150 -2.66 -14.39 -13.61
N ASP A 151 -3.05 -14.91 -14.77
CA ASP A 151 -4.42 -15.32 -15.09
C ASP A 151 -5.04 -16.25 -14.04
N TYR A 152 -4.26 -17.24 -13.56
CA TYR A 152 -4.75 -18.18 -12.55
C TYR A 152 -5.11 -17.49 -11.23
N LEU A 153 -4.43 -16.37 -10.90
CA LEU A 153 -4.71 -15.60 -9.70
C LEU A 153 -5.93 -14.69 -9.89
N ILE A 154 -6.10 -14.12 -11.09
CA ILE A 154 -7.31 -13.40 -11.46
C ILE A 154 -8.54 -14.29 -11.24
N GLU A 155 -8.48 -15.54 -11.70
CA GLU A 155 -9.58 -16.50 -11.54
C GLU A 155 -9.86 -16.85 -10.05
N ILE A 156 -8.83 -16.94 -9.21
CA ILE A 156 -9.00 -17.09 -7.75
C ILE A 156 -9.74 -15.90 -7.14
N TYR A 157 -9.42 -14.68 -7.56
CA TYR A 157 -10.06 -13.47 -7.05
C TYR A 157 -11.53 -13.42 -7.47
N LYS A 158 -11.82 -13.65 -8.75
CA LYS A 158 -13.20 -13.75 -9.26
C LYS A 158 -13.99 -14.84 -8.54
N ALA A 159 -13.44 -16.04 -8.38
CA ALA A 159 -14.08 -17.15 -7.67
C ALA A 159 -14.33 -16.84 -6.18
N SER A 160 -13.57 -15.90 -5.61
CA SER A 160 -13.78 -15.40 -4.24
C SER A 160 -14.78 -14.24 -4.17
N GLY A 161 -15.40 -13.86 -5.29
CA GLY A 161 -16.31 -12.72 -5.41
C GLY A 161 -15.62 -11.35 -5.39
N LEU A 162 -14.29 -11.30 -5.58
CA LEU A 162 -13.53 -10.07 -5.60
C LEU A 162 -13.42 -9.55 -7.04
N ASP A 163 -14.00 -8.37 -7.26
CA ASP A 163 -13.90 -7.64 -8.52
C ASP A 163 -12.89 -6.51 -8.38
N VAL A 164 -11.61 -6.83 -8.59
CA VAL A 164 -10.51 -5.86 -8.45
C VAL A 164 -10.69 -4.70 -9.42
N ALA A 165 -11.15 -4.96 -10.64
CA ALA A 165 -11.30 -3.94 -11.67
C ALA A 165 -12.33 -2.87 -11.25
N LYS A 166 -13.47 -3.32 -10.71
CA LYS A 166 -14.48 -2.41 -10.15
C LYS A 166 -13.93 -1.53 -9.03
N HIS A 167 -13.10 -2.09 -8.15
CA HIS A 167 -12.51 -1.33 -7.04
C HIS A 167 -11.46 -0.32 -7.52
N ASN A 168 -10.61 -0.73 -8.46
CA ASN A 168 -9.35 -0.05 -8.77
C ASN A 168 -9.42 0.82 -10.06
N GLY A 169 -10.61 0.98 -10.64
CA GLY A 169 -10.81 1.80 -11.84
C GLY A 169 -10.03 1.34 -13.08
N ASN A 170 -9.51 0.11 -13.08
CA ASN A 170 -8.60 -0.44 -14.08
C ASN A 170 -9.04 -1.86 -14.49
N GLU A 171 -9.19 -2.13 -15.79
CA GLU A 171 -9.56 -3.45 -16.32
C GLU A 171 -8.35 -4.36 -16.64
N ASP A 172 -7.12 -3.84 -16.57
CA ASP A 172 -5.87 -4.53 -16.94
C ASP A 172 -5.35 -5.49 -15.85
N TRP A 173 -6.06 -5.66 -14.74
CA TRP A 173 -5.68 -6.56 -13.62
C TRP A 173 -4.27 -6.34 -13.08
N GLN A 174 -3.83 -5.08 -13.06
CA GLN A 174 -2.56 -4.68 -12.47
C GLN A 174 -2.73 -4.23 -11.03
N LEU A 175 -1.69 -4.45 -10.23
CA LEU A 175 -1.64 -3.98 -8.85
C LEU A 175 -0.26 -3.39 -8.52
N PRO A 176 -0.20 -2.44 -7.57
CA PRO A 176 1.07 -2.03 -7.01
C PRO A 176 1.57 -3.09 -6.03
N LYS A 177 2.88 -3.33 -6.02
CA LYS A 177 3.53 -3.96 -4.87
C LYS A 177 3.32 -3.08 -3.64
N PRO A 178 3.04 -3.68 -2.46
CA PRO A 178 3.10 -2.94 -1.22
C PRO A 178 4.47 -2.31 -1.04
N ALA A 179 4.46 -1.01 -0.79
CA ALA A 179 5.66 -0.25 -0.55
C ALA A 179 5.43 0.81 0.52
N THR A 180 6.48 1.12 1.26
CA THR A 180 6.49 2.27 2.17
C THR A 180 7.79 3.04 2.01
N PHE A 181 7.66 4.35 1.89
CA PHE A 181 8.78 5.27 1.75
C PHE A 181 8.71 6.34 2.84
N ILE A 182 9.86 6.76 3.37
CA ILE A 182 10.00 8.03 4.09
C ILE A 182 10.75 8.98 3.17
N ILE A 183 10.16 10.13 2.89
CA ILE A 183 10.68 11.13 1.96
C ILE A 183 10.94 12.39 2.77
N ASP A 184 12.15 12.93 2.66
CA ASP A 184 12.47 14.20 3.30
C ASP A 184 11.92 15.40 2.52
N VAL A 185 12.05 16.60 3.10
CA VAL A 185 11.55 17.85 2.52
C VAL A 185 12.17 18.22 1.17
N ASP A 186 13.33 17.63 0.82
CA ASP A 186 13.99 17.82 -0.48
C ASP A 186 13.48 16.83 -1.54
N GLY A 187 12.52 15.96 -1.18
CA GLY A 187 11.98 14.94 -2.07
C GLY A 187 12.87 13.70 -2.19
N VAL A 188 13.82 13.50 -1.28
CA VAL A 188 14.75 12.36 -1.29
C VAL A 188 14.25 11.26 -0.38
N ILE A 189 14.26 10.03 -0.89
CA ILE A 189 13.89 8.84 -0.12
C ILE A 189 14.97 8.53 0.93
N ARG A 190 14.57 8.54 2.20
CA ARG A 190 15.42 8.19 3.36
C ARG A 190 15.20 6.77 3.87
N PHE A 191 14.01 6.23 3.62
CA PHE A 191 13.66 4.84 3.90
C PHE A 191 12.83 4.29 2.74
N ALA A 192 13.09 3.05 2.33
CA ALA A 192 12.32 2.35 1.30
C ALA A 192 12.17 0.88 1.68
N GLU A 193 10.93 0.40 1.70
CA GLU A 193 10.62 -1.02 1.78
C GLU A 193 9.61 -1.35 0.67
N VAL A 194 9.97 -2.25 -0.24
CA VAL A 194 9.10 -2.72 -1.33
C VAL A 194 9.04 -4.25 -1.26
N SER A 195 7.84 -4.82 -1.16
CA SER A 195 7.68 -6.27 -0.97
C SER A 195 6.88 -6.93 -2.09
N SER A 196 7.46 -7.97 -2.70
CA SER A 196 6.72 -8.89 -3.58
C SER A 196 5.72 -9.76 -2.79
N ASP A 197 5.97 -9.98 -1.50
CA ASP A 197 5.04 -10.68 -0.61
C ASP A 197 4.04 -9.68 -0.03
N TYR A 198 2.81 -9.72 -0.54
CA TYR A 198 1.77 -8.78 -0.15
C TYR A 198 1.31 -8.90 1.32
N THR A 199 1.74 -9.96 2.01
CA THR A 199 1.43 -10.21 3.43
C THR A 199 2.47 -9.58 4.37
N LYS A 200 3.64 -9.18 3.86
CA LYS A 200 4.62 -8.38 4.60
C LYS A 200 4.23 -6.91 4.54
N ARG A 201 4.32 -6.24 5.68
CA ARG A 201 3.86 -4.86 5.91
C ARG A 201 4.85 -4.16 6.82
N VAL A 202 5.04 -2.87 6.63
CA VAL A 202 5.97 -2.09 7.44
C VAL A 202 5.30 -1.75 8.76
N ASP A 203 5.99 -2.08 9.85
CA ASP A 203 5.52 -1.71 11.17
C ASP A 203 5.76 -0.21 11.42
N PRO A 204 4.76 0.54 11.93
CA PRO A 204 4.93 1.94 12.26
C PRO A 204 6.09 2.22 13.23
N GLU A 205 6.46 1.26 14.08
CA GLU A 205 7.62 1.43 14.97
C GLU A 205 8.94 1.56 14.20
N HIS A 206 9.08 0.88 13.05
CA HIS A 206 10.24 1.09 12.18
C HIS A 206 10.22 2.48 11.54
N ILE A 207 9.03 3.01 11.23
CA ILE A 207 8.91 4.35 10.66
C ILE A 207 9.30 5.41 11.67
N LEU A 208 8.82 5.29 12.91
CA LEU A 208 9.17 6.20 13.99
C LEU A 208 10.69 6.23 14.25
N GLN A 209 11.35 5.07 14.26
CA GLN A 209 12.81 4.97 14.42
C GLN A 209 13.61 5.61 13.27
N ASN A 210 13.04 5.73 12.08
CA ASN A 210 13.69 6.37 10.92
C ASN A 210 13.33 7.86 10.79
N LEU A 211 12.47 8.38 11.67
CA LEU A 211 12.13 9.81 11.75
C LEU A 211 12.82 10.54 12.90
N GLU A 212 13.28 9.81 13.93
CA GLU A 212 14.08 10.33 15.06
C GLU A 212 15.52 10.67 14.65
#